data_AF-A0A4Q2FJ22-F1
#
_entry.id   AF-A0A4Q2FJ22-F1
#
_cell.length_a   1.000
_cell.length_b   1.000
_cell.length_c   1.000
_cell.angle_alpha   90.00
_cell.angle_beta   90.00
_cell.angle_gamma   90.00
#
_symmetry.space_group_name_H-M   'P 1'
#
loop_
_entity.id
_entity.type
_entity.pdbx_description
1 polymer ?
#
loop_
_entity_poly.entity_id
_entity_poly.type
_entity_poly.pdbx_seq_one_letter_code
_entity_poly.pdbx_strand_id
1 'polypeptide(L)'
;VTVLRSTEPGLIAYIDGQLRSINPLPGHLIINFGSSMEVLSEHLSRKVHANVHGVARPERASPDERYSYVVFLDSDLGGDIYRYGPAGAQKVQTVLEFAEQEVSRTYNDDILL
;
A
#
# COMPACT_ATOMS: atom_id res chain seq x y z
N VAL A 1 1.25 3.64 -5.99
CA VAL A 1 0.19 2.59 -6.13
C VAL A 1 0.88 1.23 -6.09
N THR A 2 0.26 0.20 -5.53
CA THR A 2 0.86 -1.14 -5.47
C THR A 2 0.17 -2.07 -6.46
N VAL A 3 0.95 -2.81 -7.25
CA VAL A 3 0.48 -3.86 -8.15
C VAL A 3 1.09 -5.18 -7.70
N LEU A 4 0.23 -6.15 -7.40
CA LEU A 4 0.61 -7.40 -6.77
C LEU A 4 0.13 -8.60 -7.61
N ARG A 5 1.04 -9.54 -7.86
CA ARG A 5 0.72 -10.89 -8.30
C ARG A 5 0.85 -11.86 -7.13
N SER A 6 -0.21 -12.62 -6.87
CA SER A 6 -0.21 -13.75 -5.92
C SER A 6 -1.07 -14.87 -6.50
N THR A 7 -0.72 -16.13 -6.23
CA THR A 7 -1.47 -17.31 -6.68
C THR A 7 -2.08 -18.10 -5.51
N GLU A 8 -1.55 -17.94 -4.31
CA GLU A 8 -2.03 -18.58 -3.09
C GLU A 8 -2.78 -17.59 -2.16
N PRO A 9 -3.83 -18.05 -1.46
CA PRO A 9 -4.48 -17.27 -0.40
C PRO A 9 -3.52 -16.83 0.71
N GLY A 10 -3.97 -15.88 1.54
CA GLY A 10 -3.23 -15.46 2.75
C GLY A 10 -3.08 -13.95 2.90
N LEU A 11 -3.31 -13.18 1.83
CA LEU A 11 -3.40 -11.73 1.94
C LEU A 11 -4.69 -11.34 2.69
N ILE A 12 -4.56 -10.48 3.69
CA ILE A 12 -5.67 -9.89 4.43
C ILE A 12 -5.60 -8.37 4.35
N ALA A 13 -6.74 -7.70 4.26
CA ALA A 13 -6.85 -6.25 4.22
C ALA A 13 -7.96 -5.76 5.14
N TYR A 14 -7.78 -4.58 5.74
CA TYR A 14 -8.81 -3.91 6.51
C TYR A 14 -9.67 -3.05 5.58
N ILE A 15 -10.92 -3.48 5.38
CA ILE A 15 -11.88 -2.88 4.44
C ILE A 15 -13.23 -2.75 5.14
N ASP A 16 -13.77 -1.53 5.14
CA ASP A 16 -15.06 -1.19 5.77
C ASP A 16 -15.14 -1.59 7.24
N GLY A 17 -14.08 -1.31 8.00
CA GLY A 17 -14.03 -1.59 9.44
C GLY A 17 -13.79 -3.06 9.79
N GLN A 18 -13.44 -3.92 8.82
CA GLN A 18 -13.29 -5.36 9.02
C GLN A 18 -12.05 -5.89 8.32
N LEU A 19 -11.37 -6.87 8.95
CA LEU A 19 -10.36 -7.66 8.25
C LEU A 19 -11.04 -8.62 7.27
N ARG A 20 -10.60 -8.61 6.01
CA ARG A 20 -11.13 -9.44 4.93
C ARG A 20 -9.99 -10.14 4.20
N SER A 21 -10.23 -11.38 3.79
CA SER A 21 -9.32 -12.11 2.92
C SER A 21 -9.36 -11.53 1.51
N ILE A 22 -8.19 -11.30 0.92
CA ILE A 22 -8.04 -10.93 -0.48
C ILE A 22 -7.54 -12.15 -1.22
N ASN A 23 -8.48 -12.88 -1.81
CA ASN A 23 -8.16 -14.11 -2.55
C ASN A 23 -7.73 -13.77 -3.98
N PRO A 24 -6.60 -14.32 -4.46
CA PRO A 24 -6.19 -14.11 -5.83
C PRO A 24 -7.18 -14.73 -6.80
N LEU A 25 -7.51 -14.00 -7.87
CA LEU A 25 -8.29 -14.50 -8.98
C LEU A 25 -7.32 -14.92 -10.11
N PRO A 26 -7.41 -16.16 -10.65
CA PRO A 26 -6.52 -16.58 -11.74
C PRO A 26 -6.53 -15.59 -12.91
N GLY A 27 -5.34 -15.26 -13.42
CA GLY A 27 -5.17 -14.31 -14.53
C GLY A 27 -5.34 -12.82 -14.16
N HIS A 28 -5.51 -12.47 -12.88
CA HIS A 28 -5.71 -11.09 -12.44
C HIS A 28 -4.60 -10.62 -11.49
N LEU A 29 -4.43 -9.31 -11.45
CA LEU A 29 -3.56 -8.62 -10.49
C LEU A 29 -4.40 -8.02 -9.37
N ILE A 30 -3.82 -7.93 -8.18
CA ILE A 30 -4.37 -7.18 -7.05
C ILE A 30 -3.75 -5.78 -7.10
N ILE A 31 -4.56 -4.74 -6.97
CA ILE A 31 -4.12 -3.34 -6.99
C ILE A 31 -4.68 -2.62 -5.77
N ASN A 32 -3.84 -1.85 -5.08
CA ASN A 32 -4.27 -1.01 -3.97
C ASN A 32 -3.60 0.36 -3.98
N PHE A 33 -4.26 1.32 -3.34
CA PHE A 33 -3.68 2.64 -3.05
C PHE A 33 -2.64 2.53 -1.93
N GLY A 34 -1.59 3.35 -2.05
CA GLY A 34 -0.58 3.57 -1.03
C GLY A 34 -0.66 5.00 -0.48
N SER A 35 0.19 5.31 0.50
CA SER A 35 0.15 6.54 1.30
C SER A 35 0.18 7.83 0.49
N SER A 36 0.92 7.88 -0.63
CA SER A 36 0.96 9.07 -1.49
C SER A 36 -0.40 9.42 -2.11
N MET A 37 -1.23 8.42 -2.42
CA MET A 37 -2.59 8.62 -2.94
C MET A 37 -3.55 9.10 -1.84
N GLU A 38 -3.35 8.66 -0.61
CA GLU A 38 -4.10 9.16 0.55
C GLU A 38 -3.83 10.63 0.78
N VAL A 39 -2.55 11.05 0.81
CA VAL A 39 -2.16 12.48 0.92
C VAL A 39 -2.74 13.29 -0.23
N LEU A 40 -2.69 12.78 -1.46
CA LEU A 40 -3.19 13.48 -2.63
C LEU A 40 -4.69 13.80 -2.52
N SER A 41 -5.46 12.86 -1.97
CA SER A 41 -6.92 12.91 -1.93
C SER A 41 -7.52 13.43 -0.61
N GLU A 42 -6.68 13.78 0.37
CA GLU A 42 -7.06 14.09 1.75
C GLU A 42 -8.18 15.15 1.86
N HIS A 43 -8.15 16.18 1.01
CA HIS A 43 -9.14 17.26 1.01
C HIS A 43 -10.18 17.15 -0.13
N LEU A 44 -10.23 16.02 -0.82
CA LEU A 44 -11.21 15.77 -1.88
C LEU A 44 -12.48 15.13 -1.35
N SER A 45 -13.61 15.36 -2.03
CA SER A 45 -14.89 14.73 -1.69
C SER A 45 -14.87 13.20 -1.84
N ARG A 46 -13.99 12.68 -2.70
CA ARG A 46 -13.70 11.26 -2.86
C ARG A 46 -12.27 10.97 -2.43
N LYS A 47 -12.08 10.87 -1.12
CA LYS A 47 -10.81 10.43 -0.53
C LYS A 47 -10.58 8.94 -0.76
N VAL A 48 -9.31 8.56 -0.89
CA VAL A 48 -8.85 7.18 -0.86
C VAL A 48 -7.90 7.00 0.32
N HIS A 49 -7.79 5.78 0.81
CA HIS A 49 -6.90 5.44 1.91
C HIS A 49 -5.82 4.47 1.44
N ALA A 50 -4.62 4.61 1.98
CA ALA A 50 -3.61 3.57 1.91
C ALA A 50 -4.19 2.31 2.56
N ASN A 51 -4.09 1.18 1.85
CA ASN A 51 -4.71 -0.03 2.33
C ASN A 51 -3.89 -0.59 3.51
N VAL A 52 -4.52 -0.73 4.68
CA VAL A 52 -3.92 -1.49 5.80
C VAL A 52 -4.09 -2.97 5.48
N HIS A 53 -2.97 -3.68 5.37
CA HIS A 53 -2.95 -5.09 4.97
C HIS A 53 -1.86 -5.85 5.70
N GLY A 54 -1.96 -7.17 5.64
CA GLY A 54 -0.98 -8.10 6.18
C GLY A 54 -1.05 -9.44 5.47
N VAL A 55 -0.11 -10.32 5.79
CA VAL A 55 -0.11 -11.69 5.28
C VAL A 55 -0.29 -12.64 6.45
N ALA A 56 -1.40 -13.36 6.46
CA ALA A 56 -1.65 -14.40 7.43
C ALA A 56 -0.81 -15.64 7.09
N ARG A 57 -0.15 -16.21 8.09
CA ARG A 57 0.46 -17.55 7.94
C ARG A 57 -0.67 -18.59 7.93
N PRO A 58 -0.70 -19.51 6.97
CA PRO A 58 -1.68 -20.59 7.00
C PRO A 58 -1.48 -21.48 8.24
N GLU A 59 -2.57 -21.85 8.92
CA GLU A 59 -2.59 -22.67 10.15
C GLU A 59 -1.99 -24.07 9.97
N ARG A 60 -2.10 -24.61 8.76
CA ARG A 60 -1.31 -25.77 8.34
C ARG A 60 -0.19 -25.24 7.49
N ALA A 61 1.03 -25.69 7.77
CA ALA A 61 2.09 -25.66 6.78
C ALA A 61 1.55 -26.39 5.54
N SER A 62 1.03 -25.63 4.58
CA SER A 62 1.04 -26.09 3.20
C SER A 62 2.49 -26.49 2.95
N PRO A 63 2.76 -27.69 2.42
CA PRO A 63 4.14 -28.06 2.07
C PRO A 63 4.75 -27.08 1.06
N ASP A 64 3.91 -26.27 0.41
CA ASP A 64 4.31 -25.30 -0.60
C ASP A 64 4.50 -23.91 0.00
N GLU A 65 5.69 -23.36 -0.26
CA GLU A 65 6.03 -21.95 0.00
C GLU A 65 5.03 -21.04 -0.73
N ARG A 66 4.60 -19.97 -0.05
CA ARG A 66 3.75 -18.93 -0.66
C ARG A 66 4.64 -17.88 -1.34
N TYR A 67 4.36 -17.59 -2.61
CA TYR A 67 5.09 -16.59 -3.36
C TYR A 67 4.19 -15.42 -3.77
N SER A 68 4.74 -14.22 -3.74
CA SER A 68 4.08 -13.02 -4.24
C SER A 68 5.10 -12.06 -4.83
N TYR A 69 4.72 -11.39 -5.91
CA TYR A 69 5.54 -10.39 -6.59
C TYR A 69 4.83 -9.05 -6.53
N VAL A 70 5.52 -8.05 -5.99
CA VAL A 70 4.99 -6.70 -5.83
C VAL A 70 5.79 -5.74 -6.70
N VAL A 71 5.07 -4.87 -7.41
CA VAL A 71 5.63 -3.70 -8.08
C VAL A 71 5.00 -2.47 -7.45
N PHE A 72 5.84 -1.58 -6.93
CA PHE A 72 5.43 -0.25 -6.49
C PHE A 72 5.54 0.70 -7.67
N LEU A 73 4.41 1.35 -7.98
CA LEU A 73 4.33 2.43 -8.96
C LEU A 73 4.44 3.74 -8.20
N ASP A 74 5.66 4.24 -8.13
CA ASP A 74 5.99 5.51 -7.49
C ASP A 74 6.24 6.60 -8.52
N SER A 75 6.04 7.85 -8.10
CA SER A 75 6.39 9.02 -8.89
C SER A 75 7.91 9.14 -9.01
N ASP A 76 8.36 9.98 -9.95
CA ASP A 76 9.77 10.36 -10.04
C ASP A 76 10.30 10.88 -8.71
N LEU A 77 11.49 10.39 -8.29
CA LEU A 77 12.12 10.79 -7.03
C LEU A 77 12.50 12.28 -7.02
N GLY A 78 12.77 12.86 -8.19
CA GLY A 78 12.98 14.31 -8.36
C GLY A 78 11.70 15.14 -8.33
N GLY A 79 10.54 14.48 -8.27
CA GLY A 79 9.23 15.11 -8.24
C GLY A 79 8.75 15.47 -6.83
N ASP A 80 7.49 15.91 -6.78
CA ASP A 80 6.84 16.40 -5.56
C ASP A 80 5.56 15.62 -5.24
N ILE A 81 5.29 15.44 -3.95
CA ILE A 81 4.00 15.00 -3.42
C ILE A 81 3.11 16.23 -3.26
N TYR A 82 1.91 16.13 -3.80
CA TYR A 82 0.90 17.18 -3.71
C TYR A 82 -0.32 16.70 -2.93
N ARG A 83 -0.98 17.64 -2.26
CA ARG A 83 -2.32 17.51 -1.71
C ARG A 83 -3.26 18.39 -2.53
N TYR A 84 -4.35 17.82 -3.02
CA TYR A 84 -5.35 18.58 -3.79
C TYR A 84 -6.52 19.02 -2.90
N GLY A 85 -6.96 20.25 -3.08
CA GLY A 85 -8.15 20.81 -2.43
C GLY A 85 -8.82 21.92 -3.24
N PRO A 86 -9.78 22.66 -2.66
CA PRO A 86 -10.53 23.71 -3.35
C PRO A 86 -9.65 24.84 -3.93
N ALA A 87 -8.49 25.08 -3.34
CA ALA A 87 -7.52 26.08 -3.80
C ALA A 87 -6.54 25.54 -4.87
N GLY A 88 -6.70 24.28 -5.31
CA GLY A 88 -5.79 23.60 -6.23
C GLY A 88 -4.80 22.67 -5.53
N ALA A 89 -3.68 22.38 -6.22
CA ALA A 89 -2.62 21.51 -5.73
C ALA A 89 -1.65 22.27 -4.83
N GLN A 90 -1.43 21.77 -3.62
CA GLN A 90 -0.43 22.28 -2.69
C GLN A 90 0.71 21.26 -2.56
N LYS A 91 1.96 21.69 -2.81
CA LYS A 91 3.14 20.87 -2.54
C LYS A 91 3.24 20.58 -1.03
N VAL A 92 3.44 19.31 -0.70
CA VAL A 92 3.61 18.84 0.69
C VAL A 92 5.09 18.64 0.98
N GLN A 93 5.78 17.84 0.16
CA GLN A 93 7.19 17.51 0.25
C GLN A 93 7.68 16.90 -1.07
N THR A 94 8.98 16.62 -1.21
CA THR A 94 9.50 15.87 -2.36
C THR A 94 9.10 14.38 -2.29
N VAL A 95 9.13 13.70 -3.43
CA VAL A 95 8.90 12.24 -3.47
C VAL A 95 10.03 11.50 -2.76
N LEU A 96 11.27 11.96 -2.87
CA LEU A 96 12.41 11.36 -2.17
C LEU A 96 12.22 11.37 -0.65
N GLU A 97 11.93 12.54 -0.06
CA GLU A 97 11.68 12.68 1.39
C GLU A 97 10.51 11.79 1.84
N PHE A 98 9.45 11.72 1.02
CA PHE A 98 8.30 10.86 1.29
C PHE A 98 8.69 9.37 1.31
N ALA A 99 9.45 8.92 0.32
CA ALA A 99 9.89 7.53 0.22
C ALA A 99 10.79 7.13 1.41
N GLU A 100 11.72 8.00 1.81
CA GLU A 100 12.58 7.79 2.98
C GLU A 100 11.76 7.66 4.28
N GLN A 101 10.72 8.47 4.43
CA GLN A 101 9.81 8.40 5.57
C GLN A 101 9.02 7.08 5.60
N GLU A 102 8.45 6.65 4.47
CA GLU A 102 7.67 5.42 4.40
C GLU A 102 8.53 4.17 4.65
N VAL A 103 9.74 4.13 4.10
CA VAL A 103 10.72 3.06 4.39
C VAL A 103 11.07 3.08 5.87
N SER A 104 11.37 4.25 6.44
CA SER A 104 11.72 4.38 7.86
C SER A 104 10.58 3.91 8.77
N ARG A 105 9.33 4.28 8.49
CA ARG A 105 8.15 3.81 9.25
C ARG A 105 7.96 2.30 9.16
N THR A 106 8.30 1.70 8.03
CA THR A 106 8.10 0.27 7.80
C THR A 106 9.18 -0.57 8.51
N TYR A 107 10.42 -0.09 8.57
CA TYR A 107 11.56 -0.91 8.98
C TYR A 107 12.31 -0.43 10.23
N ASN A 108 12.08 0.80 10.71
CA ASN A 108 12.78 1.31 11.91
C ASN A 108 12.04 1.02 13.23
N ASP A 109 10.79 0.54 13.17
CA ASP A 109 10.06 0.08 14.36
C ASP A 109 10.53 -1.31 14.85
N ASP A 110 11.41 -2.00 14.10
CA ASP A 110 11.94 -3.33 14.42
C ASP A 110 13.16 -3.34 15.38
N ILE A 111 13.55 -2.19 15.97
CA ILE A 111 14.70 -2.11 16.90
C ILE A 111 14.32 -2.37 18.38
N LEU A 112 13.04 -2.58 18.71
CA LEU A 112 12.62 -2.90 20.08
C LEU A 112 11.60 -4.06 20.14
N LEU A 113 12.10 -5.29 19.96
CA LEU A 113 11.48 -6.51 20.49
C LEU A 113 12.53 -7.38 21.20
#